data_AF-A0A8T3KTY6-F1
#
_entry.id   AF-A0A8T3KTY6-F1
#
_cell.length_a   1.000
_cell.length_b   1.000
_cell.length_c   1.000
_cell.angle_alpha   90.00
_cell.angle_beta   90.00
_cell.angle_gamma   90.00
#
_symmetry.space_group_name_H-M   'P 1'
#
loop_
_entity.id
_entity.type
_entity.pdbx_description
1 polymer ?
#
loop_
_entity_poly.entity_id
_entity_poly.type
_entity_poly.pdbx_seq_one_letter_code
_entity_poly.pdbx_strand_id
1 'polypeptide(L)'
;MIDVNSHDYDIVLKIKDENDIAVSRQMAKSFAQKNNFSLADVTKIAMTVSELARNIYRYAKEGYIYMRKKQGADKAVSIEILACDRGPGIENVELAAVRTTCCLRPTRSIWTNMTKVQA
;
A
#
# COMPACT_ATOMS: atom_id res chain seq x y z
N MET A 1 13.28 -2.48 -14.53
CA MET A 1 12.66 -3.52 -13.69
C MET A 1 12.89 -3.10 -12.25
N ILE A 2 11.82 -2.91 -11.45
CA ILE A 2 12.00 -2.72 -10.01
C ILE A 2 12.28 -4.12 -9.46
N ASP A 3 13.50 -4.36 -9.01
CA ASP A 3 13.83 -5.56 -8.24
C ASP A 3 13.20 -5.40 -6.86
N VAL A 4 11.92 -5.77 -6.75
CA VAL A 4 11.23 -5.86 -5.46
C VAL A 4 11.80 -7.08 -4.75
N ASN A 5 12.84 -6.88 -3.95
CA ASN A 5 13.38 -7.94 -3.12
C ASN A 5 12.39 -8.23 -1.99
N SER A 6 11.80 -9.43 -1.99
CA SER A 6 10.80 -9.84 -1.00
C SER A 6 11.29 -9.78 0.44
N HIS A 7 12.61 -9.80 0.66
CA HIS A 7 13.23 -9.71 1.99
C HIS A 7 13.14 -8.31 2.62
N ASP A 8 12.87 -7.27 1.83
CA ASP A 8 12.74 -5.90 2.34
C ASP A 8 11.35 -5.59 2.90
N TYR A 9 10.42 -6.55 2.85
CA TYR A 9 9.02 -6.37 3.20
C TYR A 9 8.58 -7.31 4.31
N ASP A 10 7.82 -6.78 5.26
CA ASP A 10 7.30 -7.53 6.41
C ASP A 10 6.16 -8.46 6.00
N ILE A 11 5.37 -8.06 5.01
CA ILE A 11 4.23 -8.82 4.49
C ILE A 11 4.26 -8.77 2.98
N VAL A 12 4.11 -9.95 2.37
CA VAL A 12 3.91 -10.11 0.93
C VAL A 12 2.66 -10.95 0.72
N LEU A 13 1.74 -10.44 -0.09
CA LEU A 13 0.47 -11.08 -0.38
C LEU A 13 0.32 -11.24 -1.88
N LYS A 14 0.05 -12.46 -2.33
CA LYS A 14 -0.34 -12.72 -3.70
C LYS A 14 -1.84 -12.44 -3.85
N ILE A 15 -2.22 -11.73 -4.91
CA ILE A 15 -3.60 -11.47 -5.26
C ILE A 15 -3.89 -12.21 -6.57
N LYS A 16 -4.82 -13.15 -6.53
CA LYS A 16 -5.26 -13.94 -7.69
C LYS A 16 -6.78 -14.10 -7.71
N ASP A 17 -7.37 -14.35 -6.56
CA ASP A 17 -8.80 -14.61 -6.41
C ASP A 17 -9.48 -13.53 -5.55
N GLU A 18 -10.81 -13.43 -5.65
CA GLU A 18 -11.59 -12.44 -4.89
C GLU A 18 -11.41 -12.57 -3.37
N ASN A 19 -11.20 -13.80 -2.89
CA ASN A 19 -10.92 -14.06 -1.48
C ASN A 19 -9.64 -13.37 -1.00
N ASP A 20 -8.64 -13.18 -1.87
CA ASP A 20 -7.38 -12.53 -1.53
C ASP A 20 -7.57 -11.04 -1.21
N ILE A 21 -8.64 -10.41 -1.72
CA ILE A 21 -9.02 -9.04 -1.38
C ILE A 21 -9.42 -8.97 0.10
N ALA A 22 -10.23 -9.92 0.57
CA ALA A 22 -10.64 -9.98 1.98
C ALA A 22 -9.46 -10.30 2.90
N VAL A 23 -8.61 -11.25 2.49
CA VAL A 23 -7.40 -11.64 3.24
C VAL A 23 -6.42 -10.46 3.33
N SER A 24 -6.16 -9.78 2.22
CA SER A 24 -5.22 -8.64 2.19
C SER A 24 -5.68 -7.47 3.05
N ARG A 25 -6.98 -7.15 3.02
CA ARG A 25 -7.58 -6.18 3.93
C ARG A 25 -7.37 -6.55 5.40
N GLN A 26 -7.62 -7.81 5.76
CA GLN A 26 -7.48 -8.27 7.14
C GLN A 26 -6.02 -8.24 7.60
N MET A 27 -5.09 -8.66 6.74
CA MET A 27 -3.66 -8.61 7.01
C MET A 27 -3.17 -7.17 7.19
N ALA A 28 -3.60 -6.25 6.34
CA ALA A 28 -3.28 -4.83 6.47
C ALA A 28 -3.81 -4.22 7.77
N LYS A 29 -5.05 -4.57 8.15
CA LYS A 29 -5.66 -4.15 9.42
C LYS A 29 -4.82 -4.65 10.61
N SER A 30 -4.53 -5.94 10.65
CA SER A 30 -3.73 -6.55 11.72
C SER A 30 -2.30 -5.98 11.76
N PHE A 31 -1.69 -5.69 10.61
CA PHE A 31 -0.36 -5.10 10.54
C PHE A 31 -0.33 -3.66 11.08
N ALA A 32 -1.32 -2.84 10.72
CA ALA A 32 -1.44 -1.48 11.24
C ALA A 32 -1.72 -1.46 12.75
N GLN A 33 -2.57 -2.37 13.25
CA GLN A 33 -2.82 -2.51 14.68
C GLN A 33 -1.57 -2.93 15.46
N LYS A 34 -0.81 -3.91 14.96
CA LYS A 34 0.47 -4.34 15.56
C LYS A 34 1.52 -3.22 15.61
N ASN A 35 1.42 -2.25 14.71
CA ASN A 35 2.31 -1.09 14.65
C ASN A 35 1.77 0.15 15.39
N ASN A 36 0.72 -0.01 16.22
CA ASN A 36 0.15 1.06 17.07
C ASN A 36 -0.43 2.25 16.30
N PHE A 37 -0.97 2.02 15.11
CA PHE A 37 -1.74 3.05 14.38
C PHE A 37 -3.11 3.26 15.03
N SER A 38 -3.66 4.48 14.86
CA SER A 38 -5.02 4.79 15.35
C SER A 38 -6.08 3.98 14.59
N LEU A 39 -7.26 3.79 15.19
CA LEU A 39 -8.35 3.06 14.54
C LEU A 39 -8.79 3.71 13.21
N ALA A 40 -8.77 5.04 13.14
CA ALA A 40 -9.08 5.78 11.92
C ALA A 40 -8.07 5.45 10.80
N ASP A 41 -6.80 5.33 11.16
CA ASP A 41 -5.71 5.10 10.20
C ASP A 41 -5.64 3.65 9.76
N VAL A 42 -5.86 2.72 10.69
CA VAL A 42 -6.07 1.30 10.42
C VAL A 42 -7.20 1.12 9.38
N THR A 43 -8.30 1.86 9.54
CA THR A 43 -9.44 1.79 8.60
C THR A 43 -9.05 2.33 7.23
N LYS A 44 -8.36 3.48 7.16
CA LYS A 44 -7.86 4.04 5.90
C LYS A 44 -6.92 3.08 5.18
N ILE A 45 -5.94 2.51 5.89
CA ILE A 45 -4.99 1.55 5.33
C ILE A 45 -5.73 0.33 4.77
N ALA A 46 -6.67 -0.23 5.53
CA ALA A 46 -7.46 -1.38 5.10
C ALA A 46 -8.28 -1.07 3.83
N MET A 47 -8.86 0.13 3.73
CA MET A 47 -9.55 0.58 2.52
C MET A 47 -8.61 0.69 1.33
N THR A 48 -7.48 1.38 1.49
CA THR A 48 -6.47 1.53 0.43
C THR A 48 -5.99 0.18 -0.09
N VAL A 49 -5.68 -0.77 0.80
CA VAL A 49 -5.25 -2.12 0.39
C VAL A 49 -6.37 -2.87 -0.34
N SER A 50 -7.62 -2.70 0.09
CA SER A 50 -8.76 -3.34 -0.59
C SER A 50 -8.93 -2.83 -2.01
N GLU A 51 -8.77 -1.52 -2.23
CA GLU A 51 -8.85 -0.94 -3.58
C GLU A 51 -7.67 -1.39 -4.44
N LEU A 52 -6.45 -1.43 -3.90
CA LEU A 52 -5.28 -1.95 -4.63
C LEU A 52 -5.48 -3.42 -5.02
N ALA A 53 -5.86 -4.28 -4.08
CA ALA A 53 -6.11 -5.69 -4.34
C ALA A 53 -7.22 -5.89 -5.38
N ARG A 54 -8.29 -5.09 -5.30
CA ARG A 54 -9.38 -5.15 -6.28
C ARG A 54 -8.94 -4.72 -7.66
N ASN A 55 -8.09 -3.69 -7.76
CA ASN A 55 -7.56 -3.25 -9.04
C ASN A 55 -6.67 -4.33 -9.67
N ILE A 56 -5.79 -4.95 -8.89
CA ILE A 56 -4.97 -6.08 -9.35
C ILE A 56 -5.86 -7.22 -9.86
N TYR A 57 -6.83 -7.66 -9.04
CA TYR A 57 -7.72 -8.74 -9.41
C TYR A 57 -8.53 -8.45 -10.69
N ARG A 58 -9.12 -7.25 -10.78
CA ARG A 58 -10.00 -6.88 -11.90
C ARG A 58 -9.23 -6.66 -13.21
N TYR A 59 -8.12 -5.94 -13.15
CA TYR A 59 -7.44 -5.43 -14.35
C TYR A 59 -6.19 -6.22 -14.74
N ALA A 60 -5.48 -6.79 -13.76
CA ALA A 60 -4.22 -7.50 -14.00
C ALA A 60 -4.31 -9.02 -13.89
N LYS A 61 -5.41 -9.55 -13.32
CA LYS A 61 -5.67 -10.99 -13.02
C LYS A 61 -4.75 -11.59 -11.97
N GLU A 62 -3.49 -11.19 -11.92
CA GLU A 62 -2.56 -11.57 -10.87
C GLU A 62 -1.61 -10.43 -10.52
N GLY A 63 -1.18 -10.40 -9.27
CA GLY A 63 -0.18 -9.46 -8.78
C GLY A 63 0.14 -9.70 -7.31
N TYR A 64 0.89 -8.77 -6.74
CA TYR A 64 1.40 -8.84 -5.39
C TYR A 64 1.21 -7.51 -4.67
N ILE A 65 0.88 -7.58 -3.39
CA ILE A 65 0.90 -6.45 -2.47
C ILE A 65 1.99 -6.69 -1.45
N TYR A 66 2.91 -5.73 -1.34
CA TYR A 66 3.98 -5.71 -0.37
C TYR A 66 3.69 -4.63 0.65
N MET A 67 3.89 -4.94 1.93
CA MET A 67 3.77 -3.97 3.01
C MET A 67 5.00 -4.03 3.89
N ARG A 68 5.49 -2.86 4.29
CA ARG A 68 6.56 -2.75 5.27
C ARG A 68 6.40 -1.56 6.18
N LYS A 69 6.89 -1.71 7.39
CA LYS A 69 7.04 -0.60 8.32
C LYS A 69 8.25 0.23 7.90
N LYS A 70 8.09 1.54 7.86
CA LYS A 70 9.17 2.50 7.74
C LYS A 70 9.26 3.32 9.01
N GLN A 71 10.48 3.61 9.43
CA GLN A 71 10.76 4.56 10.50
C GLN A 71 11.50 5.75 9.89
N GLY A 72 10.86 6.91 9.93
CA GLY A 72 11.46 8.18 9.51
C GLY A 72 12.44 8.71 10.56
N ALA A 73 13.25 9.68 10.15
CA ALA A 73 14.26 10.33 10.99
C ALA A 73 13.70 10.85 12.33
N ASP A 74 12.45 11.32 12.34
CA ASP A 74 11.79 11.91 13.52
C ASP A 74 11.14 10.85 14.45
N LYS A 75 11.60 9.59 14.37
CA LYS A 75 10.95 8.41 14.95
C LYS A 75 9.51 8.19 14.46
N ALA A 76 9.12 8.84 13.36
CA ALA A 76 7.79 8.70 12.78
C ALA A 76 7.65 7.29 12.19
N VAL A 77 6.60 6.58 12.56
CA VAL A 77 6.29 5.26 12.00
C VAL A 77 5.30 5.46 10.85
N SER A 78 5.62 4.92 9.68
CA SER A 78 4.74 4.86 8.53
C SER A 78 4.66 3.42 8.00
N ILE A 79 3.60 3.13 7.24
CA ILE A 79 3.47 1.87 6.52
C ILE A 79 3.59 2.20 5.03
N GLU A 80 4.57 1.61 4.39
CA GLU A 80 4.70 1.62 2.94
C GLU A 80 3.93 0.44 2.37
N ILE A 81 3.14 0.70 1.33
CA ILE A 81 2.33 -0.29 0.63
C ILE A 81 2.68 -0.18 -0.84
N LEU A 82 3.12 -1.29 -1.44
CA LEU A 82 3.47 -1.38 -2.84
C LEU A 82 2.58 -2.43 -3.49
N ALA A 83 1.85 -2.05 -4.53
CA ALA A 83 1.14 -2.98 -5.40
C ALA A 83 1.96 -3.18 -6.69
N CYS A 84 2.23 -4.43 -7.04
CA CYS A 84 2.91 -4.79 -8.28
C CYS A 84 2.03 -5.76 -9.05
N ASP A 85 1.68 -5.37 -10.26
CA ASP A 85 0.88 -6.18 -11.17
C ASP A 85 1.38 -6.02 -12.61
N ARG A 86 0.92 -6.92 -13.49
CA ARG A 86 1.23 -6.89 -14.92
C ARG A 86 0.01 -6.45 -15.73
N GLY A 87 -0.87 -5.64 -15.14
CA GLY A 87 -2.04 -5.10 -15.82
C GLY A 87 -1.67 -4.06 -16.88
N PRO A 88 -2.64 -3.62 -17.69
CA PRO A 88 -2.43 -2.70 -18.82
C PRO A 88 -1.96 -1.28 -18.45
N GLY A 89 -1.55 -1.04 -17.20
CA GLY A 89 -1.24 0.28 -16.66
C GLY A 89 -2.49 1.09 -16.31
N ILE A 90 -2.33 2.07 -15.42
CA ILE A 90 -3.39 3.02 -15.05
C ILE A 90 -3.28 4.23 -15.99
N GLU A 91 -4.17 4.32 -16.98
CA GLU A 91 -4.17 5.38 -18.00
C GLU A 91 -4.56 6.76 -17.43
N ASN A 92 -5.15 6.81 -16.23
CA ASN A 92 -5.59 8.05 -15.61
C ASN A 92 -5.40 8.04 -14.08
N VAL A 93 -4.23 8.47 -13.61
CA VAL A 93 -3.85 8.53 -12.18
C VAL A 93 -4.71 9.54 -11.40
N GLU A 94 -5.46 10.43 -12.08
CA GLU A 94 -6.34 11.42 -11.44
C GLU A 94 -7.74 10.89 -11.07
N LEU A 95 -8.20 9.80 -11.69
CA LEU A 95 -9.46 9.12 -11.31
C LEU A 95 -9.27 8.10 -10.19
N ALA A 96 -8.03 7.71 -9.90
CA ALA A 96 -7.64 6.82 -8.80
C ALA A 96 -7.08 7.62 -7.61
N ALA A 97 -7.79 8.67 -7.19
CA ALA A 97 -7.42 9.53 -6.07
C ALA A 97 -7.52 8.80 -4.70
N VAL A 98 -6.68 7.80 -4.48
CA VAL A 98 -6.21 7.40 -3.15
C VAL A 98 -4.74 7.79 -3.09
N ARG A 99 -4.54 9.10 -3.08
CA ARG A 99 -3.29 9.72 -2.61
C ARG A 99 -3.22 9.44 -1.11
N THR A 100 -2.66 8.30 -0.71
CA THR A 100 -2.52 7.96 0.70
C THR A 100 -1.17 7.34 0.97
N THR A 101 -0.12 8.14 0.82
CA THR A 101 0.99 8.05 1.78
C THR A 101 0.40 8.47 3.12
N CYS A 102 -0.05 7.52 3.93
CA CYS A 102 -0.46 7.79 5.30
C CYS A 102 0.79 7.99 6.16
N CYS A 103 1.46 9.12 5.96
CA CYS A 103 2.37 9.68 6.95
C CYS A 103 1.51 10.48 7.93
N LEU A 104 0.92 9.79 8.90
CA LEU A 104 0.20 10.45 9.97
C LEU A 104 1.21 10.92 11.00
N ARG A 105 1.63 12.17 10.88
CA ARG A 105 1.96 12.96 12.05
C ARG A 105 1.29 14.33 11.99
N PRO A 106 0.86 14.86 13.14
CA PRO A 106 0.37 16.22 13.24
C PRO A 106 1.60 17.12 13.32
N THR A 107 1.98 17.77 12.22
CA THR A 107 2.41 19.18 12.17
C THR A 107 3.12 19.52 10.87
N ARG A 108 2.84 20.74 10.42
CA ARG A 108 3.28 21.42 9.20
C ARG A 108 4.75 21.15 8.87
N SER A 109 5.01 20.77 7.62
CA SER A 109 5.85 21.48 6.64
C SER A 109 6.58 20.51 5.70
N ILE A 110 6.49 20.80 4.39
CA ILE A 110 7.42 20.37 3.34
C ILE A 110 7.37 18.87 2.99
N TRP A 111 6.56 18.52 1.97
CA TRP A 111 6.65 17.22 1.28
C TRP A 111 7.35 17.41 -0.07
N THR A 112 8.68 17.30 -0.07
CA THR A 112 9.49 17.21 -1.30
C THR A 112 10.05 15.80 -1.41
N ASN A 113 9.40 14.98 -2.26
CA ASN A 113 9.99 14.00 -3.19
C ASN A 113 9.01 12.86 -3.48
N MET A 114 8.24 13.04 -4.55
CA MET A 114 7.61 11.95 -5.30
C MET A 114 8.65 11.43 -6.31
N THR A 115 9.25 10.28 -6.06
CA THR A 115 9.94 9.57 -7.16
C THR A 115 8.87 8.86 -7.98
N LYS A 116 8.49 9.54 -9.06
CA LYS A 116 7.81 8.97 -10.22
C LYS A 116 8.67 7.79 -10.70
N VAL A 117 8.14 6.58 -10.75
CA VAL A 117 8.69 5.53 -11.61
C VAL A 117 7.55 4.98 -12.44
N GLN A 118 7.36 5.63 -13.59
CA GLN A 118 6.69 5.03 -14.73
C GLN A 118 7.64 3.97 -15.30
N ALA A 119 7.09 2.82 -15.65
CA ALA A 119 7.47 2.12 -16.87
C ALA A 119 6.17 1.68 -17.53
#